data_AF-A0A8C0VD66-F1
#
_entry.id   AF-A0A8C0VD66-F1
#
_cell.length_a   1.000
_cell.length_b   1.000
_cell.length_c   1.000
_cell.angle_alpha   90.00
_cell.angle_beta   90.00
_cell.angle_gamma   90.00
#
_symmetry.space_group_name_H-M   'P 1'
#
loop_
_entity.id
_entity.type
_entity.pdbx_description
1 polymer ?
#
loop_
_entity_poly.entity_id
_entity_poly.type
_entity_poly.pdbx_seq_one_letter_code
_entity_poly.pdbx_strand_id
1 'polypeptide(L)'
;MEACGGSQGPAPTEIMGQLQQELRKAKDDHNMAIGAISSLQRQMEIQESELRRIRSEKEFLQKQLREREVQLQALSDKFFSLTEEQRQEEITAMMEEENRNLQQVVREQESQLAEQKEIISELQGKISQLQAEVVNTHLHLLEQKQAQKEIQSQAEALQHKELQTRVALEHISSKFERYRNKIIQATFSVEGIQSPSAELTDNEVLEAMQKIINERTEFQQMLKNKGSKVSLLSSDSRTSSPARRRTSSRIERL
;
A
#
# COMPACT_ATOMS: atom_id res chain seq x y z
N MET A 1 -104.67 107.53 -93.51
CA MET A 1 -103.92 107.61 -92.24
C MET A 1 -102.61 106.89 -92.49
N GLU A 2 -101.63 107.48 -93.18
CA GLU A 2 -100.64 108.45 -92.65
C GLU A 2 -100.09 107.99 -91.28
N ALA A 3 -98.79 107.75 -91.07
CA ALA A 3 -97.65 108.44 -91.65
C ALA A 3 -96.40 107.55 -91.88
N CYS A 4 -95.59 108.05 -92.80
CA CYS A 4 -94.23 107.69 -93.17
C CYS A 4 -93.21 107.65 -92.02
N GLY A 5 -92.18 106.83 -92.23
CA GLY A 5 -90.83 106.94 -91.67
C GLY A 5 -90.10 105.63 -91.99
N GLY A 6 -89.15 105.50 -92.90
CA GLY A 6 -88.12 106.43 -93.33
C GLY A 6 -86.77 105.94 -92.79
N SER A 7 -85.85 105.61 -93.70
CA SER A 7 -84.38 105.62 -93.54
C SER A 7 -83.61 104.28 -93.41
N GLN A 8 -82.95 103.94 -94.52
CA GLN A 8 -81.56 103.47 -94.66
C GLN A 8 -81.17 102.06 -94.16
N GLY A 9 -81.01 101.13 -95.12
CA GLY A 9 -80.02 100.05 -94.97
C GLY A 9 -78.61 100.64 -95.08
N PRO A 10 -77.62 100.13 -94.33
CA PRO A 10 -76.32 100.77 -94.21
C PRO A 10 -75.56 100.74 -95.54
N ALA A 11 -74.86 101.84 -95.84
CA ALA A 11 -74.03 101.98 -97.02
C ALA A 11 -72.86 100.96 -97.00
N PRO A 12 -72.31 100.55 -98.16
CA PRO A 12 -71.15 99.63 -98.24
C PRO A 12 -69.95 100.05 -97.36
N THR A 13 -69.85 101.35 -97.06
CA THR A 13 -68.83 101.98 -96.20
C THR A 13 -68.97 101.63 -94.72
N GLU A 14 -70.18 101.42 -94.18
CA GLU A 14 -70.40 101.10 -92.76
C GLU A 14 -70.08 99.63 -92.44
N ILE A 15 -70.40 98.71 -93.36
CA ILE A 15 -70.06 97.29 -93.25
C ILE A 15 -68.53 97.10 -93.25
N MET A 16 -67.81 97.88 -94.08
CA MET A 16 -66.35 97.86 -94.13
C MET A 16 -65.70 98.37 -92.83
N GLY A 17 -66.29 99.40 -92.20
CA GLY A 17 -65.83 99.91 -90.90
C GLY A 17 -66.03 98.91 -89.75
N GLN A 18 -67.17 98.21 -89.73
CA GLN A 18 -67.45 97.13 -88.78
C GLN A 18 -66.47 95.97 -88.94
N LEU A 19 -66.22 95.51 -90.18
CA LEU A 19 -65.23 94.47 -90.48
C LEU A 19 -63.81 94.86 -90.05
N GLN A 20 -63.41 96.12 -90.22
CA GLN A 20 -62.10 96.61 -89.76
C GLN A 20 -61.98 96.64 -88.23
N GLN A 21 -63.06 96.98 -87.53
CA GLN A 21 -63.08 96.99 -86.07
C GLN A 21 -63.08 95.58 -85.49
N GLU A 22 -63.83 94.65 -86.07
CA GLU A 22 -63.80 93.24 -85.71
C GLU A 22 -62.43 92.61 -85.97
N LEU A 23 -61.79 92.93 -87.10
CA LEU A 23 -60.42 92.49 -87.40
C LEU A 23 -59.41 93.02 -86.37
N ARG A 24 -59.55 94.28 -85.94
CA ARG A 24 -58.70 94.87 -84.91
C ARG A 24 -58.89 94.17 -83.56
N LYS A 25 -60.14 93.95 -83.15
CA LYS A 25 -60.46 93.21 -81.92
C LYS A 25 -59.91 91.79 -81.94
N ALA A 26 -60.12 91.06 -83.04
CA ALA A 26 -59.58 89.71 -83.22
C ALA A 26 -58.05 89.69 -83.15
N LYS A 27 -57.38 90.72 -83.68
CA LYS A 27 -55.92 90.86 -83.61
C LYS A 27 -55.42 91.16 -82.19
N ASP A 28 -56.11 92.03 -81.45
CA ASP A 28 -55.77 92.32 -80.06
C ASP A 28 -56.00 91.11 -79.16
N ASP A 29 -57.12 90.41 -79.34
CA ASP A 29 -57.44 89.14 -78.68
C ASP A 29 -56.38 88.07 -78.99
N HIS A 30 -55.94 87.97 -80.25
CA HIS A 30 -54.86 87.06 -80.66
C HIS A 30 -53.53 87.41 -79.98
N ASN A 31 -53.15 88.69 -79.92
CA ASN A 31 -51.94 89.14 -79.24
C ASN A 31 -51.99 88.87 -77.73
N MET A 32 -53.15 89.08 -77.09
CA MET A 32 -53.37 88.73 -75.67
C MET A 32 -53.27 87.22 -75.45
N ALA A 33 -53.86 86.41 -76.34
CA ALA A 33 -53.75 84.96 -76.28
C ALA A 33 -52.30 84.49 -76.42
N ILE A 34 -51.52 85.07 -77.34
CA ILE A 34 -50.08 84.80 -77.47
C ILE A 34 -49.33 85.15 -76.17
N GLY A 35 -49.62 86.30 -75.56
CA GLY A 35 -49.00 86.71 -74.29
C GLY A 35 -49.34 85.77 -73.13
N ALA A 36 -50.60 85.35 -73.03
CA ALA A 36 -51.06 84.38 -72.03
C ALA A 36 -50.39 83.00 -72.24
N ILE A 37 -50.33 82.52 -73.49
CA ILE A 37 -49.64 81.27 -73.85
C ILE A 37 -48.16 81.36 -73.46
N SER A 38 -47.47 82.46 -73.80
CA SER A 38 -46.04 82.65 -73.49
C SER A 38 -45.78 82.68 -71.98
N SER A 39 -46.66 83.33 -71.20
CA SER A 39 -46.56 83.36 -69.74
C SER A 39 -46.76 81.97 -69.13
N LEU A 40 -47.78 81.24 -69.59
CA LEU A 40 -48.04 79.86 -69.15
C LEU A 40 -46.90 78.91 -69.52
N GLN A 41 -46.31 79.05 -70.70
CA GLN A 41 -45.14 78.28 -71.12
C GLN A 41 -43.95 78.52 -70.18
N ARG A 42 -43.62 79.79 -69.88
CA ARG A 42 -42.57 80.12 -68.91
C ARG A 42 -42.83 79.53 -67.53
N GLN A 43 -44.08 79.60 -67.06
CA GLN A 43 -44.45 79.03 -65.76
C GLN A 43 -44.30 77.50 -65.76
N MET A 44 -44.67 76.84 -66.86
CA MET A 44 -44.50 75.40 -67.06
C MET A 44 -43.02 75.02 -67.01
N GLU A 45 -42.14 75.75 -67.71
CA GLU A 45 -40.69 75.51 -67.70
C GLU A 45 -40.09 75.63 -66.30
N ILE A 46 -40.50 76.65 -65.52
CA ILE A 46 -40.07 76.82 -64.13
C ILE A 46 -40.49 75.61 -63.30
N GLN A 47 -41.76 75.22 -63.36
CA GLN A 47 -42.28 74.06 -62.63
C GLN A 47 -41.59 72.75 -63.06
N GLU A 48 -41.31 72.57 -64.35
CA GLU A 48 -40.56 71.41 -64.85
C GLU A 48 -39.12 71.37 -64.31
N SER A 49 -38.47 72.52 -64.18
CA SER A 49 -37.13 72.61 -63.60
C SER A 49 -37.15 72.28 -62.10
N GLU A 50 -38.15 72.75 -61.36
CA GLU A 50 -38.35 72.43 -59.95
C GLU A 50 -38.66 70.95 -59.75
N LEU A 51 -39.52 70.36 -60.59
CA LEU A 51 -39.80 68.93 -60.59
C LEU A 51 -38.54 68.10 -60.87
N ARG A 52 -37.71 68.52 -61.82
CA ARG A 52 -36.41 67.87 -62.09
C ARG A 52 -35.49 67.94 -60.86
N ARG A 53 -35.40 69.10 -60.21
CA ARG A 53 -34.60 69.28 -58.98
C ARG A 53 -35.09 68.35 -57.86
N ILE A 54 -36.39 68.36 -57.56
CA ILE A 54 -36.99 67.53 -56.50
C ILE A 54 -36.81 66.04 -56.79
N ARG A 55 -36.94 65.61 -58.06
CA ARG A 55 -36.68 64.21 -58.45
C ARG A 55 -35.23 63.81 -58.16
N SER A 56 -34.26 64.65 -58.52
CA SER A 56 -32.85 64.37 -58.24
C SER A 56 -32.54 64.31 -56.74
N GLU A 57 -33.16 65.19 -55.94
CA GLU A 57 -33.01 65.20 -54.47
C GLU A 57 -33.62 63.94 -53.85
N LYS A 58 -34.79 63.51 -54.33
CA LYS A 58 -35.42 62.24 -53.92
C LYS A 58 -34.54 61.04 -54.23
N GLU A 59 -33.98 60.95 -55.45
CA GLU A 59 -33.08 59.86 -55.84
C GLU A 59 -31.82 59.81 -54.97
N PHE A 60 -31.24 60.99 -54.68
CA PHE A 60 -30.08 61.10 -53.79
C PHE A 60 -30.40 60.66 -52.35
N LEU A 61 -31.53 61.11 -51.79
CA LEU A 61 -31.97 60.70 -50.45
C LEU A 61 -32.28 59.20 -50.39
N GLN A 62 -32.90 58.63 -51.43
CA GLN A 62 -33.14 57.19 -51.52
C GLN A 62 -31.83 56.40 -51.54
N LYS A 63 -30.82 56.88 -52.26
CA LYS A 63 -29.49 56.25 -52.27
C LYS A 63 -28.85 56.27 -50.88
N GLN A 64 -28.88 57.41 -50.21
CA GLN A 64 -28.37 57.52 -48.84
C GLN A 64 -29.11 56.63 -47.86
N LEU A 65 -30.44 56.51 -47.97
CA LEU A 65 -31.23 55.63 -47.12
C LEU A 65 -30.77 54.16 -47.27
N ARG A 66 -30.62 53.68 -48.51
CA ARG A 66 -30.12 52.33 -48.79
C ARG A 66 -28.70 52.10 -48.25
N GLU A 67 -27.82 53.08 -48.41
CA GLU A 67 -26.45 52.98 -47.86
C GLU A 67 -26.47 52.90 -46.34
N ARG A 68 -27.34 53.66 -45.66
CA ARG A 68 -27.50 53.61 -44.21
C ARG A 68 -28.14 52.30 -43.74
N GLU A 69 -29.11 51.77 -44.47
CA GLU A 69 -29.69 50.44 -44.19
C GLU A 69 -28.62 49.35 -44.24
N VAL A 70 -27.77 49.35 -45.28
CA VAL A 70 -26.65 48.38 -45.39
C VAL A 70 -25.65 48.56 -44.25
N GLN A 71 -25.31 49.79 -43.88
CA GLN A 71 -24.40 50.05 -42.75
C GLN A 71 -25.00 49.58 -41.42
N LEU A 72 -26.29 49.82 -41.19
CA LEU A 72 -26.98 49.37 -39.98
C LEU A 72 -27.02 47.84 -39.91
N GLN A 73 -27.33 47.17 -41.02
CA GLN A 73 -27.31 45.71 -41.08
C GLN A 73 -25.91 45.17 -40.74
N ALA A 74 -24.86 45.74 -41.35
CA ALA A 74 -23.48 45.33 -41.07
C ALA A 74 -23.06 45.57 -39.61
N LEU A 75 -23.54 46.66 -38.99
CA LEU A 75 -23.31 46.93 -37.56
C LEU A 75 -24.08 45.95 -36.67
N SER A 76 -25.32 45.61 -37.02
CA SER A 76 -26.10 44.60 -36.31
C SER A 76 -25.41 43.24 -36.37
N ASP A 77 -24.97 42.79 -37.54
CA ASP A 77 -24.27 41.51 -37.70
C ASP A 77 -22.98 41.45 -36.85
N LYS A 78 -22.22 42.55 -36.81
CA LYS A 78 -21.03 42.68 -35.94
C LYS A 78 -21.37 42.64 -34.46
N PHE A 79 -22.46 43.27 -34.04
CA PHE A 79 -22.88 43.24 -32.64
C PHE A 79 -23.28 41.82 -32.22
N PHE A 80 -23.99 41.10 -33.09
CA PHE A 80 -24.31 39.69 -32.88
C PHE A 80 -23.06 38.82 -32.81
N SER A 81 -22.10 38.98 -33.72
CA SER A 81 -20.87 38.19 -33.72
C SER A 81 -20.03 38.43 -32.46
N LEU A 82 -19.88 39.70 -32.03
CA LEU A 82 -19.14 40.04 -30.82
C LEU A 82 -19.80 39.47 -29.56
N THR A 83 -21.13 39.53 -29.48
CA THR A 83 -21.88 38.98 -28.35
C THR A 83 -21.72 37.46 -28.29
N GLU A 84 -21.75 36.77 -29.43
CA GLU A 84 -21.57 35.32 -29.50
C GLU A 84 -20.12 34.90 -29.22
N GLU A 85 -19.14 35.65 -29.70
CA GLU A 85 -17.72 35.44 -29.40
C GLU A 85 -17.45 35.57 -27.90
N GLN A 86 -17.98 36.62 -27.25
CA GLN A 86 -17.87 36.80 -25.80
C GLN A 86 -18.52 35.62 -25.05
N ARG A 87 -19.71 35.18 -25.46
CA ARG A 87 -20.39 34.02 -24.87
C ARG A 87 -19.53 32.75 -24.97
N GLN A 88 -18.89 32.54 -26.12
CA GLN A 88 -18.02 31.39 -26.36
C GLN A 88 -16.72 31.47 -25.55
N GLU A 89 -16.14 32.66 -25.39
CA GLU A 89 -14.98 32.90 -24.54
C GLU A 89 -15.29 32.60 -23.07
N GLU A 90 -16.43 33.07 -22.55
CA GLU A 90 -16.88 32.78 -21.18
C GLU A 90 -17.04 31.27 -20.93
N ILE A 91 -17.67 30.54 -21.86
CA ILE A 91 -17.80 29.08 -21.76
C ILE A 91 -16.44 28.39 -21.79
N THR A 92 -15.54 28.85 -22.67
CA THR A 92 -14.20 28.28 -22.78
C THR A 92 -13.40 28.52 -21.49
N ALA A 93 -13.49 29.72 -20.92
CA ALA A 93 -12.85 30.06 -19.65
C ALA A 93 -13.36 29.18 -18.49
N MET A 94 -14.67 28.99 -18.37
CA MET A 94 -15.25 28.08 -17.36
C MET A 94 -14.79 26.63 -17.55
N MET A 95 -14.76 26.14 -18.80
CA MET A 95 -14.29 24.78 -19.10
C MET A 95 -12.81 24.60 -18.77
N GLU A 96 -11.97 25.61 -19.04
CA GLU A 96 -10.56 25.58 -18.67
C GLU A 96 -10.35 25.57 -17.16
N GLU A 97 -11.14 26.35 -16.41
CA GLU A 97 -11.12 26.35 -14.96
C GLU A 97 -11.50 24.98 -14.39
N GLU A 98 -12.60 24.38 -14.88
CA GLU A 98 -13.01 23.04 -14.48
C GLU A 98 -11.91 21.99 -14.81
N ASN A 99 -11.27 22.09 -15.98
CA ASN A 99 -10.19 21.20 -16.37
C ASN A 99 -8.98 21.33 -15.42
N ARG A 100 -8.59 22.56 -15.03
CA ARG A 100 -7.52 22.79 -14.04
C ARG A 100 -7.88 22.17 -12.68
N ASN A 101 -9.12 22.33 -12.23
CA ASN A 101 -9.61 21.75 -10.98
C ASN A 101 -9.58 20.22 -11.02
N LEU A 102 -10.05 19.62 -12.12
CA LEU A 102 -9.99 18.16 -12.31
C LEU A 102 -8.55 17.65 -12.33
N GLN A 103 -7.63 18.33 -13.02
CA GLN A 103 -6.21 17.98 -13.01
C GLN A 103 -5.58 18.09 -11.61
N GLN A 104 -6.02 19.05 -10.79
CA GLN A 104 -5.58 19.12 -9.40
C GLN A 104 -6.07 17.91 -8.60
N VAL A 105 -7.36 17.57 -8.68
CA VAL A 105 -7.93 16.41 -7.98
C VAL A 105 -7.24 15.11 -8.40
N VAL A 106 -6.98 14.92 -9.71
CA VAL A 106 -6.25 13.75 -10.21
C VAL A 106 -4.86 13.67 -9.60
N ARG A 107 -4.11 14.78 -9.55
CA ARG A 107 -2.77 14.80 -8.92
C ARG A 107 -2.82 14.46 -7.43
N GLU A 108 -3.80 14.98 -6.70
CA GLU A 108 -3.99 14.68 -5.28
C GLU A 108 -4.30 13.19 -5.07
N GLN A 109 -5.18 12.62 -5.89
CA GLN A 109 -5.51 11.20 -5.86
C GLN A 109 -4.32 10.30 -6.22
N GLU A 110 -3.52 10.68 -7.22
CA GLU A 110 -2.29 9.98 -7.59
C GLU A 110 -1.26 9.98 -6.46
N SER A 111 -1.12 11.11 -5.76
CA SER A 111 -0.25 11.21 -4.58
C SER A 111 -0.73 10.31 -3.44
N GLN A 112 -2.03 10.33 -3.12
CA GLN A 112 -2.61 9.46 -2.09
C GLN A 112 -2.46 7.98 -2.46
N LEU A 113 -2.64 7.63 -3.74
CA LEU A 113 -2.43 6.27 -4.22
C LEU A 113 -0.96 5.83 -4.07
N ALA A 114 -0.01 6.73 -4.33
CA ALA A 114 1.42 6.45 -4.15
C ALA A 114 1.76 6.20 -2.67
N GLU A 115 1.24 7.03 -1.76
CA GLU A 115 1.41 6.85 -0.31
C GLU A 115 0.81 5.51 0.16
N GLN A 116 -0.41 5.18 -0.28
CA GLN A 116 -1.02 3.88 0.04
C GLN A 116 -0.19 2.70 -0.46
N LYS A 117 0.39 2.78 -1.66
CA LYS A 117 1.28 1.73 -2.19
C LYS A 117 2.55 1.57 -1.37
N GLU A 118 3.11 2.66 -0.85
CA GLU A 118 4.27 2.62 0.04
C GLU A 118 3.92 1.90 1.34
N ILE A 119 2.80 2.26 1.98
CA ILE A 119 2.32 1.60 3.21
C ILE A 119 2.07 0.10 2.97
N ILE A 120 1.44 -0.26 1.85
CA ILE A 120 1.22 -1.67 1.50
C ILE A 120 2.55 -2.40 1.37
N SER A 121 3.55 -1.78 0.72
CA SER A 121 4.88 -2.38 0.56
C SER A 121 5.59 -2.57 1.90
N GLU A 122 5.50 -1.59 2.80
CA GLU A 122 6.06 -1.67 4.15
C GLU A 122 5.39 -2.80 4.97
N LEU A 123 4.06 -2.89 4.92
CA LEU A 123 3.31 -3.94 5.59
C LEU A 123 3.63 -5.34 5.04
N GLN A 124 3.76 -5.48 3.71
CA GLN A 124 4.19 -6.72 3.08
C GLN A 124 5.61 -7.11 3.51
N GLY A 125 6.51 -6.14 3.65
CA GLY A 125 7.85 -6.34 4.21
C GLY A 125 7.81 -6.85 5.65
N LYS A 126 7.02 -6.22 6.52
CA LYS A 126 6.82 -6.66 7.92
C LYS A 126 6.21 -8.05 8.02
N ILE A 127 5.22 -8.37 7.19
CA ILE A 127 4.60 -9.70 7.14
C ILE A 127 5.66 -10.74 6.77
N SER A 128 6.48 -10.47 5.74
CA SER A 128 7.54 -11.37 5.31
C SER A 128 8.59 -11.59 6.41
N GLN A 129 8.98 -10.53 7.12
CA GLN A 129 9.90 -10.61 8.25
C GLN A 129 9.33 -11.45 9.40
N LEU A 130 8.09 -11.21 9.80
CA LEU A 130 7.42 -11.96 10.87
C LEU A 130 7.24 -13.44 10.49
N GLN A 131 6.92 -13.74 9.24
CA GLN A 131 6.84 -15.12 8.76
C GLN A 131 8.19 -15.84 8.88
N ALA A 132 9.29 -15.19 8.49
CA ALA A 132 10.63 -15.75 8.64
C ALA A 132 11.00 -15.96 10.12
N GLU A 133 10.65 -15.02 11.00
CA GLU A 133 10.87 -15.12 12.45
C GLU A 133 10.09 -16.28 13.08
N VAL A 134 8.82 -16.48 12.68
CA VAL A 134 8.00 -17.61 13.13
C VAL A 134 8.62 -18.94 12.71
N VAL A 135 9.09 -19.07 11.47
CA VAL A 135 9.76 -20.29 10.99
C VAL A 135 11.04 -20.57 11.77
N ASN A 136 11.88 -19.55 11.97
CA ASN A 136 13.12 -19.70 12.73
C ASN A 136 12.86 -20.08 14.19
N THR A 137 11.87 -19.45 14.82
CA THR A 137 11.46 -19.77 16.20
C THR A 137 10.97 -21.21 16.30
N HIS A 138 10.18 -21.67 15.32
CA HIS A 138 9.70 -23.05 15.30
C HIS A 138 10.85 -24.06 15.14
N LEU A 139 11.83 -23.75 14.27
CA LEU A 139 13.02 -24.58 14.10
C LEU A 139 13.82 -24.70 15.41
N HIS A 140 14.11 -23.56 16.06
CA HIS A 140 14.82 -23.55 17.34
C HIS A 140 14.07 -24.29 18.44
N LEU A 141 12.74 -24.18 18.51
CA LEU A 141 11.95 -24.94 19.47
C LEU A 141 12.06 -26.45 19.25
N LEU A 142 12.11 -26.89 17.98
CA LEU A 142 12.25 -28.30 17.63
C LEU A 142 13.63 -28.83 18.02
N GLU A 143 14.69 -28.08 17.73
CA GLU A 143 16.07 -28.37 18.16
C GLU A 143 16.18 -28.46 19.69
N GLN A 144 15.62 -27.48 20.40
CA GLN A 144 15.62 -27.45 21.86
C GLN A 144 14.89 -28.66 22.45
N LYS A 145 13.73 -29.02 21.89
CA LYS A 145 12.95 -30.19 22.32
C LYS A 145 13.71 -31.49 22.10
N GLN A 146 14.48 -31.59 21.02
CA GLN A 146 15.31 -32.75 20.75
C GLN A 146 16.47 -32.84 21.75
N ALA A 147 17.19 -31.74 21.96
CA ALA A 147 18.27 -31.67 22.96
C ALA A 147 17.75 -32.02 24.38
N GLN A 148 16.55 -31.56 24.74
CA GLN A 148 15.94 -31.89 26.02
C GLN A 148 15.68 -33.39 26.19
N LYS A 149 15.17 -34.06 25.15
CA LYS A 149 14.96 -35.53 25.18
C LYS A 149 16.27 -36.28 25.32
N GLU A 150 17.32 -35.83 24.63
CA GLU A 150 18.64 -36.44 24.73
C GLU A 150 19.22 -36.32 26.14
N ILE A 151 19.17 -35.12 26.72
CA ILE A 151 19.59 -34.89 28.12
C ILE A 151 18.78 -35.74 29.09
N GLN A 152 17.46 -35.84 28.90
CA GLN A 152 16.62 -36.68 29.75
C GLN A 152 17.00 -38.16 29.66
N SER A 153 17.21 -38.68 28.45
CA SER A 153 17.64 -40.07 28.26
C SER A 153 19.01 -40.36 28.89
N GLN A 154 19.94 -39.40 28.82
CA GLN A 154 21.24 -39.51 29.46
C GLN A 154 21.13 -39.48 30.99
N ALA A 155 20.27 -38.63 31.54
CA ALA A 155 20.02 -38.57 32.97
C ALA A 155 19.43 -39.88 33.51
N GLU A 156 18.44 -40.45 32.81
CA GLU A 156 17.84 -41.75 33.15
C GLU A 156 18.88 -42.88 33.12
N ALA A 157 19.72 -42.91 32.08
CA ALA A 157 20.81 -43.89 31.97
C ALA A 157 21.84 -43.75 33.10
N LEU A 158 22.20 -42.51 33.47
CA LEU A 158 23.10 -42.23 34.59
C LEU A 158 22.49 -42.67 35.93
N GLN A 159 21.20 -42.39 36.16
CA GLN A 159 20.50 -42.80 37.37
C GLN A 159 20.46 -44.33 37.53
N HIS A 160 20.19 -45.06 36.44
CA HIS A 160 20.24 -46.52 36.46
C HIS A 160 21.64 -47.06 36.79
N LYS A 161 22.68 -46.47 36.19
CA LYS A 161 24.08 -46.84 36.46
C LYS A 161 24.50 -46.54 37.89
N GLU A 162 24.06 -45.41 38.43
CA GLU A 162 24.27 -45.02 39.82
C GLU A 162 23.65 -46.05 40.77
N LEU A 163 22.38 -46.39 40.57
CA LEU A 163 21.67 -47.37 41.39
C LEU A 163 22.34 -48.75 41.34
N GLN A 164 22.72 -49.21 40.15
CA GLN A 164 23.43 -50.48 39.99
C GLN A 164 24.77 -50.49 40.76
N THR A 165 25.51 -49.38 40.70
CA THR A 165 26.77 -49.22 41.42
C THR A 165 26.53 -49.22 42.93
N ARG A 166 25.49 -48.54 43.41
CA ARG A 166 25.10 -48.52 44.83
C ARG A 166 24.78 -49.92 45.36
N VAL A 167 23.97 -50.69 44.63
CA VAL A 167 23.65 -52.09 44.98
C VAL A 167 24.91 -52.96 45.02
N ALA A 168 25.82 -52.79 44.04
CA ALA A 168 27.09 -53.52 44.03
C ALA A 168 27.97 -53.17 45.25
N LEU A 169 28.04 -51.89 45.62
CA LEU A 169 28.75 -51.42 46.81
C LEU A 169 28.15 -51.99 48.09
N GLU A 170 26.82 -51.98 48.26
CA GLU A 170 26.13 -52.57 49.42
C GLU A 170 26.40 -54.07 49.55
N HIS A 171 26.39 -54.79 48.42
CA HIS A 171 26.70 -56.22 48.40
C HIS A 171 28.15 -56.50 48.82
N ILE A 172 29.11 -55.74 48.29
CA ILE A 172 30.52 -55.84 48.63
C ILE A 172 30.74 -55.50 50.11
N SER A 173 30.15 -54.41 50.60
CA SER A 173 30.21 -53.98 52.00
C SER A 173 29.68 -55.06 52.94
N SER A 174 28.52 -55.65 52.62
CA SER A 174 27.94 -56.75 53.39
C SER A 174 28.84 -57.99 53.43
N LYS A 175 29.53 -58.29 52.32
CA LYS A 175 30.47 -59.41 52.25
C LYS A 175 31.73 -59.13 53.09
N PHE A 176 32.26 -57.91 53.03
CA PHE A 176 33.37 -57.49 53.89
C PHE A 176 33.01 -57.58 55.36
N GLU A 177 31.81 -57.14 55.75
CA GLU A 177 31.35 -57.26 57.13
C GLU A 177 31.23 -58.71 57.61
N ARG A 178 30.79 -59.63 56.74
CA ARG A 178 30.80 -61.07 57.08
C ARG A 178 32.22 -61.60 57.29
N TYR A 179 33.19 -61.19 56.48
CA TYR A 179 34.59 -61.59 56.68
C TYR A 179 35.17 -60.98 57.94
N ARG A 180 34.90 -59.69 58.18
CA ARG A 180 35.29 -58.99 59.40
C ARG A 180 34.78 -59.72 60.64
N ASN A 181 33.48 -60.04 60.69
CA ASN A 181 32.89 -60.80 61.79
C ASN A 181 33.52 -62.18 61.98
N LYS A 182 33.86 -62.90 60.89
CA LYS A 182 34.58 -64.18 61.00
C LYS A 182 35.98 -64.01 61.59
N ILE A 183 36.70 -62.96 61.22
CA ILE A 183 38.03 -62.65 61.76
C ILE A 183 37.92 -62.31 63.25
N ILE A 184 36.98 -61.44 63.63
CA ILE A 184 36.68 -61.10 65.03
C ILE A 184 36.38 -62.39 65.81
N GLN A 185 35.44 -63.20 65.33
CA GLN A 185 35.06 -64.45 65.99
C GLN A 185 36.27 -65.39 66.15
N ALA A 186 37.06 -65.60 65.10
CA ALA A 186 38.24 -66.46 65.16
C ALA A 186 39.32 -65.93 66.12
N THR A 187 39.46 -64.61 66.23
CA THR A 187 40.44 -63.96 67.10
C THR A 187 40.03 -64.10 68.57
N PHE A 188 38.80 -63.74 68.91
CA PHE A 188 38.34 -63.68 70.30
C PHE A 188 37.73 -64.99 70.83
N SER A 189 37.64 -66.04 70.01
CA SER A 189 37.29 -67.40 70.48
C SER A 189 38.51 -68.21 70.97
N VAL A 190 39.71 -67.63 70.94
CA VAL A 190 40.94 -68.28 71.42
C VAL A 190 41.00 -68.17 72.94
N GLU A 191 41.26 -69.31 73.59
CA GLU A 191 41.32 -69.44 75.05
C GLU A 191 42.43 -68.53 75.63
N GLY A 192 42.09 -67.72 76.64
CA GLY A 192 42.99 -66.75 77.26
C GLY A 192 42.88 -65.31 76.75
N ILE A 193 42.07 -65.05 75.71
CA ILE A 193 41.82 -63.70 75.21
C ILE A 193 40.49 -63.18 75.76
N GLN A 194 40.51 -61.93 76.23
CA GLN A 194 39.33 -61.30 76.81
C GLN A 194 38.32 -60.94 75.70
N SER A 195 37.07 -61.38 75.87
CA SER A 195 35.99 -61.01 74.96
C SER A 195 35.75 -59.50 74.96
N PRO A 196 35.54 -58.89 73.79
CA PRO A 196 35.34 -57.45 73.70
C PRO A 196 33.97 -57.03 74.25
N SER A 197 33.93 -55.87 74.92
CA SER A 197 32.75 -55.33 75.60
C SER A 197 32.07 -54.15 74.89
N ALA A 198 32.65 -53.65 73.79
CA ALA A 198 32.17 -52.49 73.04
C ALA A 198 32.36 -52.65 71.51
N GLU A 199 31.90 -51.65 70.75
CA GLU A 199 32.06 -51.57 69.29
C GLU A 199 33.55 -51.55 68.93
N LEU A 200 33.99 -52.65 68.31
CA LEU A 200 35.39 -52.97 68.14
C LEU A 200 35.92 -52.40 66.82
N THR A 201 37.08 -51.76 66.82
CA THR A 201 37.72 -51.19 65.63
C THR A 201 38.64 -52.19 64.93
N ASP A 202 38.90 -52.00 63.63
CA ASP A 202 39.76 -52.91 62.85
C ASP A 202 41.20 -52.98 63.39
N ASN A 203 41.72 -51.86 63.90
CA ASN A 203 43.03 -51.83 64.52
C ASN A 203 43.09 -52.69 65.80
N GLU A 204 42.05 -52.63 66.64
CA GLU A 204 42.00 -53.44 67.87
C GLU A 204 41.92 -54.94 67.58
N VAL A 205 41.21 -55.36 66.51
CA VAL A 205 41.24 -56.77 66.04
C VAL A 205 42.66 -57.18 65.68
N LEU A 206 43.35 -56.35 64.90
CA LEU A 206 44.68 -56.65 64.39
C LEU A 206 45.70 -56.73 65.54
N GLU A 207 45.63 -55.83 66.52
CA GLU A 207 46.46 -55.89 67.73
C GLU A 207 46.23 -57.19 68.51
N ALA A 208 44.98 -57.59 68.71
CA ALA A 208 44.64 -58.85 69.36
C ALA A 208 45.18 -60.06 68.57
N MET A 209 44.99 -60.10 67.25
CA MET A 209 45.56 -61.14 66.38
C MET A 209 47.09 -61.21 66.49
N GLN A 210 47.76 -60.06 66.50
CA GLN A 210 49.22 -59.98 66.62
C GLN A 210 49.69 -60.51 67.97
N LYS A 211 48.96 -60.21 69.05
CA LYS A 211 49.23 -60.77 70.38
C LYS A 211 49.14 -62.31 70.38
N ILE A 212 48.11 -62.89 69.78
CA ILE A 212 47.98 -64.36 69.62
C ILE A 212 49.18 -64.96 68.90
N ILE A 213 49.58 -64.34 67.80
CA ILE A 213 50.70 -64.80 66.98
C ILE A 213 51.97 -64.76 67.82
N ASN A 214 52.25 -63.64 68.49
CA ASN A 214 53.41 -63.48 69.35
C ASN A 214 53.44 -64.55 70.46
N GLU A 215 52.35 -64.70 71.21
CA GLU A 215 52.23 -65.71 72.28
C GLU A 215 52.45 -67.14 71.77
N ARG A 216 51.86 -67.50 70.62
CA ARG A 216 52.11 -68.82 70.00
C ARG A 216 53.55 -69.01 69.56
N THR A 217 54.17 -67.97 68.98
CA THR A 217 55.58 -68.04 68.56
C THR A 217 56.52 -68.18 69.75
N GLU A 218 56.27 -67.44 70.84
CA GLU A 218 57.01 -67.53 72.10
C GLU A 218 56.85 -68.90 72.75
N PHE A 219 55.62 -69.45 72.80
CA PHE A 219 55.36 -70.79 73.30
C PHE A 219 56.08 -71.86 72.48
N GLN A 220 56.05 -71.75 71.14
CA GLN A 220 56.77 -72.67 70.27
C GLN A 220 58.29 -72.58 70.48
N GLN A 221 58.83 -71.38 70.72
CA GLN A 221 60.24 -71.18 71.06
C GLN A 221 60.58 -71.78 72.43
N MET A 222 59.69 -71.66 73.42
CA MET A 222 59.81 -72.33 74.72
C MET A 222 59.82 -73.86 74.60
N LEU A 223 58.97 -74.44 73.75
CA LEU A 223 58.97 -75.90 73.48
C LEU A 223 60.28 -76.36 72.85
N LYS A 224 60.80 -75.58 71.89
CA LYS A 224 62.10 -75.84 71.25
C LYS A 224 63.26 -75.77 72.26
N ASN A 225 63.22 -74.82 73.19
CA ASN A 225 64.24 -74.65 74.23
C ASN A 225 64.15 -75.71 75.35
N LYS A 226 62.98 -76.32 75.58
CA LYS A 226 62.74 -77.36 76.61
C LYS A 226 62.85 -78.82 76.10
N GLY A 227 63.36 -79.04 74.88
CA GLY A 227 63.76 -80.39 74.41
C GLY A 227 62.64 -81.37 74.03
N SER A 228 61.43 -80.90 73.70
CA SER A 228 60.37 -81.76 73.15
C SER A 228 60.39 -81.74 71.62
N LYS A 229 60.87 -82.82 70.99
CA LYS A 229 60.71 -83.04 69.55
C LYS A 229 59.23 -83.29 69.23
N VAL A 230 58.56 -82.31 68.62
CA VAL A 230 57.33 -82.53 67.87
C VAL A 230 57.59 -82.15 66.41
N SER A 231 57.52 -83.16 65.55
CA SER A 231 57.63 -83.05 64.10
C SER A 231 56.38 -82.35 63.55
N LEU A 232 56.56 -81.24 62.83
CA LEU A 232 55.53 -80.58 62.06
C LEU A 232 55.22 -81.41 60.82
N LEU A 233 54.08 -82.10 60.82
CA LEU A 233 53.47 -82.62 59.60
C LEU A 233 52.89 -81.45 58.81
N SER A 234 53.61 -81.05 57.76
CA SER A 234 53.02 -80.33 56.63
C SER A 234 51.94 -81.22 56.01
N SER A 235 50.69 -80.79 56.08
CA SER A 235 49.66 -81.23 55.14
C SER A 235 49.45 -80.15 54.11
N ASP A 236 50.33 -80.18 53.10
CA ASP A 236 49.97 -79.73 51.76
C ASP A 236 48.78 -80.58 51.28
N SER A 237 47.61 -79.95 51.17
CA SER A 237 46.56 -80.45 50.27
C SER A 237 46.04 -79.28 49.44
N ARG A 238 46.81 -79.01 48.39
CA ARG A 238 46.30 -78.35 47.18
C ARG A 238 45.21 -79.25 46.61
N THR A 239 43.95 -78.91 46.82
CA THR A 239 42.85 -79.40 45.99
C THR A 239 42.45 -78.28 45.04
N SER A 240 42.97 -78.38 43.82
CA SER A 240 42.47 -77.63 42.67
C SER A 240 41.01 -78.00 42.45
N SER A 241 40.16 -77.02 42.17
CA SER A 241 38.79 -77.21 41.68
C SER A 241 38.45 -76.08 40.69
N PRO A 242 37.55 -76.34 39.73
CA PRO A 242 37.92 -76.30 38.32
C PRO A 242 37.66 -74.94 37.66
N ALA A 243 38.45 -74.68 36.61
CA ALA A 243 38.25 -73.57 35.69
C ALA A 243 36.85 -73.60 35.08
N ARG A 244 36.00 -72.65 35.48
CA ARG A 244 34.75 -72.35 34.79
C ARG A 244 35.08 -71.57 33.53
N ARG A 245 34.85 -72.20 32.38
CA ARG A 245 34.92 -71.65 31.03
C ARG A 245 34.18 -70.29 30.98
N ARG A 246 34.88 -69.25 30.52
CA ARG A 246 34.22 -68.07 29.96
C ARG A 246 33.77 -68.39 28.54
N THR A 247 32.55 -67.98 28.27
CA THR A 247 31.84 -67.97 27.01
C THR A 247 32.51 -67.05 25.98
N SER A 248 32.42 -67.44 24.71
CA SER A 248 32.51 -66.51 23.58
C SER A 248 31.39 -66.87 22.61
N SER A 249 30.23 -66.22 22.76
CA SER A 249 29.21 -66.13 21.72
C SER A 249 29.32 -64.75 21.09
N ARG A 250 29.94 -64.76 19.91
CA ARG A 250 29.83 -63.80 18.82
C ARG A 250 28.40 -63.29 18.65
N ILE A 251 28.20 -61.98 18.65
CA ILE A 251 27.02 -61.34 18.06
C ILE A 251 27.51 -60.30 17.06
N GLU A 252 27.07 -60.53 15.84
CA GLU A 252 27.26 -59.73 14.64
C GLU A 252 26.48 -58.42 14.72
N ARG A 253 27.03 -57.43 14.02
CA ARG A 253 26.38 -56.17 13.68
C ARG A 253 25.16 -56.44 12.81
N LEU A 254 24.03 -55.83 13.18
CA LEU A 254 23.04 -55.23 12.27
C LEU A 254 22.49 -53.98 12.98
#